data_AF-A0A3C1GAQ8-F1
#
_entry.id   AF-A0A3C1GAQ8-F1
#
_cell.length_a   1.000
_cell.length_b   1.000
_cell.length_c   1.000
_cell.angle_alpha   90.00
_cell.angle_beta   90.00
_cell.angle_gamma   90.00
#
_symmetry.space_group_name_H-M   'P 1'
#
loop_
_entity.id
_entity.type
_entity.pdbx_description
1 polymer ?
#
loop_
_entity_poly.entity_id
_entity_poly.type
_entity_poly.pdbx_seq_one_letter_code
_entity_poly.pdbx_strand_id
1 'polypeptide(L)'
;MVDAAIRVAVQTGKLWLTSGPASILAEEIPPGLLSDDAELHAPPGPISPTDLVPTALPDAWADDATTGLSLAVALSTRAGRNLPWVTIRDAVDGALRVRILELTLDSAPWPSSFAGAQAIKLRQSKDAPRPTPLSPKGVLVAESEVRPNEIQDLADQMGELVKLAIGLELKFALRVELGGAARPSTELLAKINEILRAIRSDLELR
;
A
#
# COMPACT_ATOMS: atom_id res chain seq x y z
N MET A 1 11.51 -39.81 -10.08
CA MET A 1 12.49 -38.71 -9.97
C MET A 1 11.88 -37.34 -10.24
N VAL A 2 10.95 -37.22 -11.20
CA VAL A 2 10.28 -35.95 -11.55
C VAL A 2 9.42 -35.39 -10.40
N ASP A 3 8.62 -36.23 -9.74
CA ASP A 3 7.76 -35.81 -8.61
C ASP A 3 8.55 -35.21 -7.45
N ALA A 4 9.70 -35.79 -7.14
CA ALA A 4 10.59 -35.28 -6.10
C ALA A 4 11.17 -33.91 -6.47
N ALA A 5 11.55 -33.72 -7.75
CA ALA A 5 12.02 -32.44 -8.25
C ALA A 5 10.92 -31.37 -8.23
N ILE A 6 9.68 -31.73 -8.60
CA ILE A 6 8.52 -30.83 -8.54
C ILE A 6 8.25 -30.40 -7.10
N ARG A 7 8.21 -31.35 -6.15
CA ARG A 7 8.01 -31.07 -4.72
C ARG A 7 9.05 -30.08 -4.19
N VAL A 8 10.33 -30.30 -4.49
CA VAL A 8 11.41 -29.38 -4.10
C VAL A 8 11.25 -28.01 -4.77
N ALA A 9 10.90 -27.97 -6.05
CA ALA A 9 10.73 -26.71 -6.77
C ALA A 9 9.55 -25.89 -6.24
N VAL A 10 8.43 -26.52 -5.86
CA VAL A 10 7.29 -25.85 -5.23
C VAL A 10 7.63 -25.38 -3.82
N GLN A 11 8.25 -26.25 -3.01
CA GLN A 11 8.66 -25.92 -1.64
C GLN A 11 9.69 -24.78 -1.59
N THR A 12 10.57 -24.67 -2.60
CA THR A 12 11.54 -23.58 -2.72
C THR A 12 10.98 -22.33 -3.41
N GLY A 13 9.69 -22.32 -3.76
CA GLY A 13 9.02 -21.18 -4.39
C GLY A 13 9.38 -20.94 -5.85
N LYS A 14 10.03 -21.90 -6.51
CA LYS A 14 10.40 -21.83 -7.94
C LYS A 14 9.26 -22.22 -8.86
N LEU A 15 8.36 -23.08 -8.38
CA LEU A 15 7.15 -23.48 -9.07
C LEU A 15 5.93 -23.22 -8.19
N TRP A 16 4.83 -22.91 -8.85
CA TRP A 16 3.53 -22.80 -8.23
C TRP A 16 2.65 -23.95 -8.71
N LEU A 17 2.04 -24.68 -7.77
CA LEU A 17 1.12 -25.78 -8.04
C LEU A 17 -0.32 -25.34 -7.78
N THR A 18 -1.23 -25.63 -8.72
CA THR A 18 -2.68 -25.56 -8.49
C THR A 18 -3.33 -26.91 -8.72
N SER A 19 -4.21 -27.33 -7.81
CA SER A 19 -4.96 -28.58 -7.91
C SER A 19 -6.31 -28.43 -7.22
N GLY A 20 -7.38 -28.33 -8.02
CA GLY A 20 -8.71 -27.95 -7.56
C GLY A 20 -8.70 -26.61 -6.79
N PRO A 21 -9.18 -26.56 -5.53
CA PRO A 21 -9.14 -25.33 -4.72
C PRO A 21 -7.74 -25.02 -4.17
N ALA A 22 -6.81 -25.97 -4.20
CA ALA A 22 -5.50 -25.82 -3.60
C ALA A 22 -4.57 -24.99 -4.49
N SER A 23 -3.79 -24.12 -3.85
CA SER A 23 -2.82 -23.25 -4.50
C SER A 23 -1.59 -23.15 -3.62
N ILE A 24 -0.49 -23.79 -4.04
CA ILE A 24 0.67 -24.07 -3.20
C ILE A 24 1.93 -23.48 -3.83
N LEU A 25 2.61 -22.63 -3.08
CA LEU A 25 3.89 -22.01 -3.44
C LEU A 25 4.70 -21.82 -2.15
N ALA A 26 6.00 -22.12 -2.20
CA ALA A 26 6.91 -22.01 -1.06
C ALA A 26 6.44 -22.79 0.19
N GLU A 27 5.70 -23.88 -0.06
CA GLU A 27 5.10 -24.74 0.96
C GLU A 27 5.30 -26.21 0.54
N GLU A 28 5.27 -27.11 1.51
CA GLU A 28 5.32 -28.55 1.22
C GLU A 28 4.00 -29.00 0.57
N ILE A 29 4.11 -29.73 -0.55
CA ILE A 29 2.93 -30.27 -1.24
C ILE A 29 2.37 -31.44 -0.40
N PRO A 30 1.13 -31.35 0.11
CA PRO A 30 0.52 -32.45 0.86
C PRO A 30 0.48 -33.76 0.05
N PRO A 31 0.55 -34.92 0.70
CA PRO A 31 0.33 -36.20 0.05
C PRO A 31 -1.01 -36.23 -0.70
N GLY A 32 -1.03 -36.78 -1.91
CA GLY A 32 -2.24 -36.89 -2.74
C GLY A 32 -2.61 -35.63 -3.53
N LEU A 33 -1.97 -34.48 -3.29
CA LEU A 33 -2.27 -33.25 -4.04
C LEU A 33 -1.54 -33.15 -5.39
N LEU A 34 -0.37 -33.79 -5.49
CA LEU A 34 0.33 -33.97 -6.75
C LEU A 34 -0.31 -35.14 -7.50
N SER A 35 -1.33 -34.83 -8.30
CA SER A 35 -2.07 -35.75 -9.17
C SER A 35 -1.94 -35.34 -10.64
N ASP A 36 -2.47 -36.15 -11.55
CA ASP A 36 -2.43 -35.87 -13.00
C ASP A 36 -3.22 -34.59 -13.39
N ASP A 37 -4.17 -34.17 -12.55
CA ASP A 37 -4.95 -32.93 -12.73
C ASP A 37 -4.23 -31.69 -12.17
N ALA A 38 -3.05 -31.84 -11.57
CA ALA A 38 -2.33 -30.74 -10.98
C ALA A 38 -1.59 -29.94 -12.07
N GLU A 39 -1.80 -28.63 -12.07
CA GLU A 39 -1.14 -27.73 -13.02
C GLU A 39 0.07 -27.03 -12.37
N LEU A 40 1.14 -26.92 -13.14
CA LEU A 40 2.38 -26.25 -12.75
C LEU A 40 2.53 -24.93 -13.50
N HIS A 41 2.86 -23.89 -12.74
CA HIS A 41 3.04 -22.54 -13.26
C HIS A 41 4.33 -21.92 -12.77
N ALA A 42 4.76 -20.87 -13.47
CA ALA A 42 5.69 -19.92 -12.89
C ALA A 42 5.08 -19.27 -11.65
N PRO A 43 5.88 -18.85 -10.66
CA PRO A 43 5.38 -18.13 -9.49
C PRO A 43 4.56 -16.90 -9.93
N PRO A 44 3.44 -16.61 -9.25
CA PRO A 44 2.65 -15.42 -9.51
C PRO A 44 3.49 -14.17 -9.26
N GLY A 45 3.22 -13.12 -10.02
CA GLY A 45 3.85 -11.81 -9.81
C GLY A 45 3.51 -11.25 -8.41
N PRO A 46 4.38 -10.39 -7.84
CA PRO A 46 4.11 -9.75 -6.57
C PRO A 46 2.86 -8.86 -6.67
N ILE A 47 2.05 -8.86 -5.61
CA ILE A 47 0.86 -8.00 -5.50
C ILE A 47 1.29 -6.70 -4.81
N SER A 48 0.94 -5.56 -5.39
CA SER A 48 1.27 -4.27 -4.76
C SER A 48 0.45 -4.08 -3.49
N PRO A 49 1.03 -3.54 -2.39
CA PRO A 49 0.27 -3.11 -1.22
C PRO A 49 -0.90 -2.16 -1.54
N THR A 50 -0.76 -1.34 -2.60
CA THR A 50 -1.81 -0.42 -3.06
C THR A 50 -2.97 -1.13 -3.77
N ASP A 51 -2.78 -2.37 -4.23
CA ASP A 51 -3.84 -3.15 -4.86
C ASP A 51 -4.79 -3.77 -3.83
N LEU A 52 -4.45 -3.69 -2.54
CA LEU A 52 -5.26 -4.22 -1.44
C LEU A 52 -6.29 -3.23 -0.90
N VAL A 53 -6.22 -1.95 -1.28
CA VAL A 53 -7.07 -0.89 -0.72
C VAL A 53 -8.50 -0.93 -1.28
N PRO A 54 -9.49 -0.34 -0.60
CA PRO A 54 -10.90 -0.42 -1.01
C PRO A 54 -11.16 0.11 -2.43
N THR A 55 -10.40 1.14 -2.86
CA THR A 55 -10.56 1.73 -4.19
C THR A 55 -10.06 0.81 -5.31
N ALA A 56 -9.07 -0.04 -5.04
CA ALA A 56 -8.49 -0.97 -6.01
C ALA A 56 -9.17 -2.36 -5.98
N LEU A 57 -9.73 -2.75 -4.84
CA LEU A 57 -10.32 -4.07 -4.62
C LEU A 57 -11.61 -3.99 -3.79
N PRO A 58 -12.67 -3.32 -4.27
CA PRO A 58 -13.86 -3.03 -3.47
C PRO A 58 -14.57 -4.30 -2.97
N ASP A 59 -14.56 -5.38 -3.75
CA ASP A 59 -15.23 -6.64 -3.41
C ASP A 59 -14.66 -7.35 -2.17
N ALA A 60 -13.44 -6.98 -1.74
CA ALA A 60 -12.84 -7.53 -0.52
C ALA A 60 -13.31 -6.81 0.75
N TRP A 61 -14.00 -5.67 0.63
CA TRP A 61 -14.25 -4.76 1.75
C TRP A 61 -15.73 -4.68 2.10
N ALA A 62 -16.00 -4.59 3.40
CA ALA A 62 -17.32 -4.33 3.96
C ALA A 62 -17.17 -3.38 5.15
N ASP A 63 -17.93 -2.29 5.16
CA ASP A 63 -17.97 -1.32 6.26
C ASP A 63 -16.57 -0.83 6.71
N ASP A 64 -15.72 -0.43 5.75
CA ASP A 64 -14.32 0.02 5.96
C ASP A 64 -13.37 -1.03 6.58
N ALA A 65 -13.78 -2.30 6.62
CA ALA A 65 -12.96 -3.41 7.08
C ALA A 65 -12.85 -4.52 6.03
N THR A 66 -11.80 -5.34 6.16
CA THR A 66 -11.61 -6.55 5.36
C THR A 66 -11.01 -7.65 6.22
N THR A 67 -11.00 -8.88 5.70
CA THR A 67 -10.31 -10.01 6.31
C THR A 67 -9.25 -10.57 5.38
N GLY A 68 -8.25 -11.27 5.92
CA GLY A 68 -7.27 -11.98 5.10
C GLY A 68 -7.93 -12.95 4.11
N LEU A 69 -9.03 -13.59 4.52
CA LEU A 69 -9.82 -14.45 3.63
C LEU A 69 -10.52 -13.66 2.52
N SER A 70 -11.16 -12.53 2.85
CA SER A 70 -11.83 -11.69 1.85
C SER A 70 -10.86 -11.16 0.80
N LEU A 71 -9.66 -10.72 1.23
CA LEU A 71 -8.58 -10.32 0.32
C LEU A 71 -8.15 -11.49 -0.58
N ALA A 72 -7.94 -12.68 -0.01
CA ALA A 72 -7.55 -13.87 -0.77
C ALA A 72 -8.57 -14.23 -1.86
N VAL A 73 -9.86 -14.21 -1.52
CA VAL A 73 -10.96 -14.49 -2.45
C VAL A 73 -11.01 -13.44 -3.56
N ALA A 74 -11.04 -12.15 -3.21
CA ALA A 74 -11.17 -11.08 -4.19
C ALA A 74 -9.96 -11.01 -5.15
N LEU A 75 -8.73 -11.18 -4.63
CA LEU A 75 -7.53 -11.22 -5.47
C LEU A 75 -7.52 -12.44 -6.39
N SER A 76 -7.94 -13.61 -5.90
CA SER A 76 -8.04 -14.83 -6.71
C SER A 76 -9.07 -14.68 -7.82
N THR A 77 -10.24 -14.10 -7.52
CA THR A 77 -11.27 -13.80 -8.52
C THR A 77 -10.75 -12.84 -9.58
N ARG A 78 -10.07 -11.75 -9.16
CA ARG A 78 -9.47 -10.78 -10.08
C ARG A 78 -8.38 -11.41 -10.97
N ALA A 79 -7.60 -12.34 -10.44
CA ALA A 79 -6.58 -13.08 -11.18
C ALA A 79 -7.15 -14.21 -12.07
N GLY A 80 -8.46 -14.52 -11.93
CA GLY A 80 -9.11 -15.63 -12.62
C GLY A 80 -8.69 -17.02 -12.11
N ARG A 81 -7.97 -17.08 -10.98
CA ARG A 81 -7.44 -18.32 -10.40
C ARG A 81 -7.05 -18.17 -8.93
N ASN A 82 -7.12 -19.27 -8.18
CA ASN A 82 -6.76 -19.28 -6.76
C ASN A 82 -5.29 -18.94 -6.55
N LEU A 83 -5.01 -17.77 -5.99
CA LEU A 83 -3.64 -17.36 -5.69
C LEU A 83 -3.13 -18.06 -4.42
N PRO A 84 -1.82 -18.37 -4.35
CA PRO A 84 -1.25 -19.02 -3.18
C PRO A 84 -1.20 -18.06 -2.00
N TRP A 85 -1.49 -18.58 -0.80
CA TRP A 85 -1.60 -17.76 0.40
C TRP A 85 -0.32 -16.98 0.71
N VAL A 86 0.86 -17.56 0.47
CA VAL A 86 2.14 -16.85 0.66
C VAL A 86 2.21 -15.53 -0.12
N THR A 87 1.70 -15.47 -1.35
CA THR A 87 1.74 -14.26 -2.18
C THR A 87 0.81 -13.18 -1.64
N ILE A 88 -0.37 -13.59 -1.17
CA ILE A 88 -1.33 -12.68 -0.54
C ILE A 88 -0.79 -12.20 0.81
N ARG A 89 -0.21 -13.10 1.61
CA ARG A 89 0.40 -12.80 2.90
C ARG A 89 1.53 -11.79 2.76
N ASP A 90 2.42 -11.98 1.79
CA ASP A 90 3.54 -11.07 1.57
C ASP A 90 3.05 -9.67 1.16
N ALA A 91 1.96 -9.59 0.39
CA ALA A 91 1.34 -8.32 0.02
C ALA A 91 0.72 -7.61 1.23
N VAL A 92 0.01 -8.35 2.10
CA VAL A 92 -0.56 -7.83 3.35
C VAL A 92 0.55 -7.38 4.30
N ASP A 93 1.63 -8.16 4.42
CA ASP A 93 2.80 -7.80 5.23
C ASP A 93 3.44 -6.49 4.73
N GLY A 94 3.61 -6.37 3.41
CA GLY A 94 4.05 -5.13 2.77
C GLY A 94 3.14 -3.96 3.12
N ALA A 95 1.83 -4.12 3.01
CA ALA A 95 0.85 -3.07 3.30
C ALA A 95 0.81 -2.65 4.78
N LEU A 96 0.97 -3.60 5.71
CA LEU A 96 1.12 -3.31 7.15
C LEU A 96 2.43 -2.56 7.42
N ARG A 97 3.54 -2.99 6.81
CA ARG A 97 4.86 -2.39 6.99
C ARG A 97 4.92 -0.93 6.52
N VAL A 98 4.26 -0.61 5.40
CA VAL A 98 4.16 0.76 4.89
C VAL A 98 2.93 1.50 5.40
N ARG A 99 2.22 0.95 6.41
CA ARG A 99 1.03 1.54 7.04
C ARG A 99 -0.10 1.91 6.07
N ILE A 100 -0.23 1.22 4.93
CA ILE A 100 -1.43 1.33 4.09
C ILE A 100 -2.61 0.64 4.77
N LEU A 101 -2.34 -0.49 5.41
CA LEU A 101 -3.30 -1.24 6.22
C LEU A 101 -2.85 -1.26 7.67
N GLU A 102 -3.80 -1.50 8.56
CA GLU A 102 -3.55 -1.79 9.98
C GLU A 102 -4.49 -2.88 10.48
N LEU A 103 -4.01 -3.66 11.45
CA LEU A 103 -4.84 -4.67 12.13
C LEU A 103 -5.84 -3.98 13.05
N THR A 104 -7.07 -4.47 13.07
CA THR A 104 -8.06 -4.02 14.05
C THR A 104 -7.76 -4.60 15.43
N LEU A 105 -8.31 -3.98 16.48
CA LEU A 105 -8.11 -4.40 17.88
C LEU A 105 -8.59 -5.83 18.15
N ASP A 106 -9.57 -6.30 17.40
CA ASP A 106 -10.17 -7.63 17.49
C ASP A 106 -9.61 -8.63 16.47
N SER A 107 -8.50 -8.28 15.81
CA SER A 107 -7.79 -9.16 14.89
C SER A 107 -6.96 -10.22 15.63
N ALA A 108 -6.88 -11.41 15.05
CA ALA A 108 -5.87 -12.39 15.43
C ALA A 108 -4.44 -11.89 15.13
N PRO A 109 -3.40 -12.48 15.76
CA PRO A 109 -2.00 -12.12 15.52
C PRO A 109 -1.58 -12.33 14.07
N TRP A 110 -0.73 -11.42 13.58
CA TRP A 110 -0.09 -11.51 12.27
C TRP A 110 1.41 -11.86 12.42
N PRO A 111 2.01 -12.67 11.53
CA PRO A 111 1.41 -13.36 10.37
C PRO A 111 0.59 -14.60 10.73
N SER A 112 -0.31 -14.99 9.82
CA SER A 112 -1.22 -16.13 9.99
C SER A 112 -1.17 -17.12 8.82
N SER A 113 -1.61 -18.35 9.07
CA SER A 113 -1.84 -19.36 8.02
C SER A 113 -3.15 -19.10 7.28
N PHE A 114 -3.35 -19.74 6.13
CA PHE A 114 -4.60 -19.58 5.37
C PHE A 114 -5.84 -19.96 6.21
N ALA A 115 -5.73 -21.00 7.05
CA ALA A 115 -6.81 -21.40 7.96
C ALA A 115 -7.19 -20.31 8.97
N GLY A 116 -6.23 -19.47 9.38
CA GLY A 116 -6.47 -18.33 10.27
C GLY A 116 -6.79 -17.02 9.54
N ALA A 117 -6.83 -17.00 8.20
CA ALA A 117 -6.95 -15.77 7.42
C ALA A 117 -8.27 -15.03 7.66
N GLN A 118 -9.36 -15.74 7.98
CA GLN A 118 -10.65 -15.13 8.30
C GLN A 118 -10.62 -14.37 9.64
N ALA A 119 -9.77 -14.78 10.58
CA ALA A 119 -9.62 -14.13 11.88
C ALA A 119 -8.69 -12.91 11.84
N ILE A 120 -7.97 -12.71 10.73
CA ILE A 120 -7.18 -11.51 10.48
C ILE A 120 -8.12 -10.43 9.97
N LYS A 121 -8.29 -9.38 10.76
CA LYS A 121 -9.16 -8.25 10.46
C LYS A 121 -8.31 -7.01 10.23
N LEU A 122 -8.51 -6.39 9.07
CA LEU A 122 -7.70 -5.29 8.58
C LEU A 122 -8.61 -4.11 8.27
N ARG A 123 -8.08 -2.91 8.43
CA ARG A 123 -8.69 -1.68 7.93
C ARG A 123 -7.65 -0.82 7.25
N GLN A 124 -8.09 0.13 6.43
CA GLN A 124 -7.18 1.11 5.86
C GLN A 124 -6.65 2.01 6.98
N SER A 125 -5.32 2.19 7.04
CA SER A 125 -4.78 3.10 8.04
C SER A 125 -5.19 4.52 7.70
N LYS A 126 -5.68 5.25 8.70
CA LYS A 126 -5.98 6.68 8.57
C LYS A 126 -4.71 7.53 8.55
N ASP A 127 -3.58 6.92 8.89
CA ASP A 127 -2.25 7.54 9.04
C ASP A 127 -1.27 7.04 7.97
N ALA A 128 -1.79 6.48 6.87
CA ALA A 128 -0.98 5.96 5.79
C ALA A 128 -0.04 7.07 5.27
N PRO A 129 1.29 6.82 5.19
CA PRO A 129 2.22 7.81 4.67
C PRO A 129 1.78 8.20 3.27
N ARG A 130 1.37 9.47 3.11
CA ARG A 130 1.05 10.03 1.80
C ARG A 130 2.28 9.79 0.91
N PRO A 131 2.13 9.27 -0.32
CA PRO A 131 3.26 8.94 -1.17
C PRO A 131 4.21 10.13 -1.24
N THR A 132 5.43 9.96 -0.73
CA THR A 132 6.49 10.93 -0.93
C THR A 132 6.76 10.94 -2.44
N PRO A 133 6.73 12.11 -3.11
CA PRO A 133 7.16 12.19 -4.49
C PRO A 133 8.58 11.62 -4.57
N LEU A 134 8.79 10.63 -5.44
CA LEU A 134 10.11 10.08 -5.72
C LEU A 134 11.06 11.23 -6.06
N SER A 135 11.99 11.55 -5.14
CA SER A 135 12.98 12.58 -5.39
C SER A 135 13.83 12.16 -6.59
N PRO A 136 13.96 12.99 -7.64
CA PRO A 136 14.83 12.67 -8.77
C PRO A 136 16.27 12.46 -8.29
N LYS A 137 16.98 11.46 -8.85
CA LYS A 137 18.39 11.22 -8.52
C LYS A 137 19.21 12.50 -8.76
N GLY A 138 19.94 12.96 -7.74
CA GLY A 138 20.77 14.17 -7.79
C GLY A 138 20.17 15.42 -7.16
N VAL A 139 18.95 15.34 -6.59
CA VAL A 139 18.31 16.44 -5.88
C VAL A 139 18.47 16.24 -4.37
N LEU A 140 19.00 17.26 -3.67
CA LEU A 140 19.03 17.31 -2.21
C LEU A 140 17.72 17.94 -1.72
N VAL A 141 17.05 17.28 -0.79
CA VAL A 141 15.74 17.69 -0.26
C VAL A 141 15.82 17.87 1.24
N ALA A 142 15.28 18.97 1.75
CA ALA A 142 15.08 19.24 3.17
C ALA A 142 13.58 19.44 3.43
N GLU A 143 13.01 18.65 4.34
CA GLU A 143 11.58 18.67 4.68
C GLU A 143 11.40 18.72 6.20
N SER A 144 10.51 19.59 6.67
CA SER A 144 10.07 19.69 8.06
C SER A 144 8.67 20.29 8.12
N GLU A 145 7.90 19.94 9.14
CA GLU A 145 6.72 20.72 9.50
C GLU A 145 7.17 22.12 9.95
N VAL A 146 6.48 23.15 9.47
CA VAL A 146 6.78 24.55 9.74
C VAL A 146 5.52 25.26 10.22
N ARG A 147 5.69 26.08 11.26
CA ARG A 147 4.66 26.94 11.82
C ARG A 147 4.53 28.24 11.02
N PRO A 148 3.41 28.98 11.12
CA PRO A 148 3.21 30.20 10.35
C PRO A 148 4.30 31.27 10.52
N ASN A 149 4.89 31.38 11.70
CA ASN A 149 6.02 32.31 11.96
C ASN A 149 7.30 31.86 11.23
N GLU A 150 7.58 30.55 11.16
CA GLU A 150 8.76 30.01 10.46
C GLU A 150 8.66 30.20 8.94
N ILE A 151 7.43 30.29 8.40
CA ILE A 151 7.19 30.67 6.99
C ILE A 151 7.55 32.15 6.75
N GLN A 152 7.24 33.04 7.70
CA GLN A 152 7.65 34.45 7.63
C GLN A 152 9.16 34.58 7.71
N ASP A 153 9.79 33.88 8.66
CA ASP A 153 11.25 33.82 8.78
C ASP A 153 11.91 33.32 7.49
N LEU A 154 11.33 32.29 6.84
CA LEU A 154 11.78 31.81 5.53
C LEU A 154 11.63 32.88 4.44
N ALA A 155 10.52 33.62 4.43
CA ALA A 155 10.30 34.71 3.47
C ALA A 155 11.35 35.81 3.63
N ASP A 156 11.72 36.15 4.87
CA ASP A 156 12.76 37.14 5.17
C ASP A 156 14.16 36.69 4.70
N GLN A 157 14.46 35.39 4.78
CA GLN A 157 15.74 34.80 4.34
C GLN A 157 15.77 34.43 2.84
N MET A 158 14.65 34.55 2.12
CA MET A 158 14.51 34.08 0.74
C MET A 158 15.55 34.71 -0.20
N GLY A 159 15.85 36.00 -0.01
CA GLY A 159 16.81 36.72 -0.84
C GLY A 159 18.23 36.14 -0.78
N GLU A 160 18.68 35.72 0.40
CA GLU A 160 20.00 35.12 0.59
C GLU A 160 20.05 33.69 0.02
N LEU A 161 18.98 32.91 0.20
CA LEU A 161 18.87 31.56 -0.37
C LEU A 161 18.97 31.56 -1.90
N VAL A 162 18.28 32.50 -2.57
CA VAL A 162 18.31 32.63 -4.03
C VAL A 162 19.71 33.05 -4.52
N LYS A 163 20.41 33.92 -3.79
CA LYS A 163 21.78 34.31 -4.12
C LYS A 163 22.76 33.14 -3.99
N LEU A 164 22.62 32.31 -2.96
CA LEU A 164 23.49 31.15 -2.73
C LEU A 164 23.22 30.02 -3.73
N ALA A 165 21.99 29.91 -4.23
CA ALA A 165 21.59 28.89 -5.20
C ALA A 165 21.90 29.26 -6.67
N ILE A 166 22.66 30.32 -6.94
CA ILE A 166 23.05 30.70 -8.31
C ILE A 166 23.80 29.54 -8.99
N GLY A 167 23.33 29.13 -10.17
CA GLY A 167 23.86 27.99 -10.92
C GLY A 167 23.22 26.64 -10.57
N LEU A 168 22.27 26.61 -9.63
CA LEU A 168 21.48 25.44 -9.24
C LEU A 168 19.98 25.71 -9.47
N GLU A 169 19.21 24.64 -9.67
CA GLU A 169 17.75 24.74 -9.80
C GLU A 169 17.09 24.68 -8.40
N LEU A 170 16.85 25.84 -7.79
CA LEU A 170 16.14 25.94 -6.51
C LEU A 170 14.62 25.89 -6.73
N LYS A 171 13.96 24.86 -6.19
CA LYS A 171 12.50 24.67 -6.25
C LYS A 171 11.91 24.63 -4.85
N PHE A 172 10.78 25.33 -4.67
CA PHE A 172 9.98 25.28 -3.45
C PHE A 172 8.69 24.53 -3.72
N ALA A 173 8.40 23.51 -2.90
CA ALA A 173 7.14 22.78 -2.93
C ALA A 173 6.32 23.17 -1.69
N LEU A 174 5.12 23.71 -1.90
CA LEU A 174 4.20 24.04 -0.82
C LEU A 174 3.13 22.95 -0.73
N ARG A 175 2.99 22.34 0.45
CA ARG A 175 1.93 21.39 0.78
C ARG A 175 1.16 21.94 1.97
N VAL A 176 -0.12 22.23 1.77
CA VAL A 176 -1.02 22.71 2.83
C VAL A 176 -1.89 21.54 3.28
N GLU A 177 -1.92 21.29 4.58
CA GLU A 177 -2.75 20.27 5.19
C GLU A 177 -3.73 20.89 6.18
N LEU A 178 -4.99 20.50 6.07
CA LEU A 178 -6.04 20.89 7.00
C LEU A 178 -6.59 19.61 7.64
N GLY A 179 -6.14 19.31 8.85
CA GLY A 179 -6.51 18.13 9.63
C GLY A 179 -7.26 18.48 10.92
N GLY A 180 -8.10 17.55 11.40
CA GLY A 180 -8.87 17.67 12.64
C GLY A 180 -9.89 16.54 12.81
N ALA A 181 -10.44 16.39 14.01
CA ALA A 181 -11.41 15.32 14.30
C ALA A 181 -12.76 15.46 13.56
N ALA A 182 -13.07 16.66 13.05
CA ALA A 182 -14.30 16.96 12.32
C ALA A 182 -14.01 17.38 10.89
N ARG A 183 -14.88 16.98 9.96
CA ARG A 183 -14.80 17.40 8.56
C ARG A 183 -15.08 18.91 8.46
N PRO A 184 -14.21 19.71 7.81
CA PRO A 184 -14.44 21.13 7.64
C PRO A 184 -15.69 21.37 6.80
N SER A 185 -16.46 22.42 7.11
CA SER A 185 -17.66 22.78 6.37
C SER A 185 -17.33 23.25 4.95
N THR A 186 -18.25 23.05 4.00
CA THR A 186 -18.07 23.45 2.60
C THR A 186 -17.80 24.96 2.45
N GLU A 187 -18.45 25.79 3.28
CA GLU A 187 -18.21 27.24 3.30
C GLU A 187 -16.81 27.61 3.78
N LEU A 188 -16.29 26.91 4.80
CA LEU A 188 -14.93 27.13 5.30
C LEU A 188 -13.90 26.69 4.26
N LEU A 189 -14.10 25.53 3.64
CA LEU A 189 -13.25 25.04 2.55
C LEU A 189 -13.23 26.02 1.37
N ALA A 190 -14.39 26.58 0.99
CA ALA A 190 -14.46 27.55 -0.09
C ALA A 190 -13.65 28.82 0.21
N LYS A 191 -13.76 29.37 1.43
CA LYS A 191 -12.97 30.53 1.86
C LYS A 191 -11.48 30.25 1.90
N ILE A 192 -11.08 29.06 2.37
CA ILE A 192 -9.66 28.68 2.40
C ILE A 192 -9.13 28.51 0.96
N ASN A 193 -9.88 27.85 0.08
CA ASN A 193 -9.48 27.69 -1.32
C ASN A 193 -9.43 29.03 -2.08
N GLU A 194 -10.25 30.01 -1.72
CA GLU A 194 -10.14 31.38 -2.25
C GLU A 194 -8.79 32.01 -1.90
N ILE A 195 -8.36 31.89 -0.64
CA ILE A 195 -7.05 32.38 -0.17
C ILE A 195 -5.91 31.64 -0.87
N LEU A 196 -5.98 30.31 -0.96
CA LEU A 196 -4.94 29.50 -1.61
C LEU A 196 -4.80 29.84 -3.10
N ARG A 197 -5.93 30.06 -3.80
CA ARG A 197 -5.94 30.47 -5.21
C ARG A 197 -5.36 31.86 -5.45
N ALA A 198 -5.45 32.76 -4.46
CA ALA A 198 -4.80 34.07 -4.52
C ALA A 198 -3.27 33.96 -4.47
N ILE A 199 -2.73 32.92 -3.81
CA ILE A 199 -1.30 32.61 -3.81
C ILE A 199 -0.90 31.95 -5.14
N ARG A 200 -1.68 30.95 -5.57
CA ARG A 200 -1.41 30.17 -6.78
C ARG A 200 -2.69 29.52 -7.27
N SER A 201 -3.07 29.74 -8.53
CA SER A 201 -4.38 29.34 -9.07
C SER A 201 -4.68 27.83 -9.03
N ASP A 202 -3.67 26.97 -9.07
CA ASP A 202 -3.77 25.51 -8.99
C ASP A 202 -3.63 24.95 -7.55
N LEU A 203 -3.42 25.82 -6.55
CA LEU A 203 -3.33 25.42 -5.14
C LEU A 203 -4.73 25.40 -4.51
N GLU A 204 -5.23 24.20 -4.22
CA GLU A 204 -6.53 24.00 -3.57
C GLU A 204 -6.51 22.77 -2.65
N LEU A 205 -7.27 22.83 -1.56
CA LEU A 205 -7.62 21.67 -0.73
C LEU A 205 -8.76 20.91 -1.41
N ARG A 206 -8.57 19.60 -1.56
CA ARG A 206 -9.53 18.66 -2.18
C ARG A 206 -10.10 17.70 -1.15
#